data_AF-A0A353ZDA0-F1
#
_entry.id   AF-A0A353ZDA0-F1
#
_cell.length_a   1.000
_cell.length_b   1.000
_cell.length_c   1.000
_cell.angle_alpha   90.00
_cell.angle_beta   90.00
_cell.angle_gamma   90.00
#
_symmetry.space_group_name_H-M   'P 1'
#
loop_
_entity.id
_entity.type
_entity.pdbx_description
1 polymer ?
#
loop_
_entity_poly.entity_id
_entity_poly.type
_entity_poly.pdbx_seq_one_letter_code
_entity_poly.pdbx_strand_id
1 'polypeptide(L)' 'MQRPHSHAEFLHASRLIPGGVNSPARAFGGVGGEPLIMDRGEGA' A
#
# COMPACT_ATOMS: atom_id res chain seq x y z
N MET A 1 4.72 -14.34 -1.10
CA MET A 1 3.25 -14.49 -1.26
C MET A 1 2.81 -13.47 -2.30
N GLN A 2 2.10 -13.88 -3.35
CA GLN A 2 1.61 -12.93 -4.37
C GLN A 2 0.35 -12.22 -3.85
N ARG A 3 0.28 -10.89 -4.01
CA ARG A 3 -0.86 -10.06 -3.58
C ARG A 3 -1.32 -9.17 -4.74
N PRO A 4 -1.96 -9.76 -5.77
CA PRO A 4 -2.26 -9.06 -7.02
C PRO A 4 -3.19 -7.86 -6.84
N HIS A 5 -4.13 -7.93 -5.90
CA HIS A 5 -5.03 -6.81 -5.60
C HIS A 5 -4.29 -5.62 -4.99
N SER A 6 -3.53 -5.82 -3.91
CA SER A 6 -2.76 -4.72 -3.29
C SER A 6 -1.76 -4.10 -4.27
N HIS A 7 -1.13 -4.93 -5.12
CA HIS A 7 -0.23 -4.44 -6.18
C HIS A 7 -0.97 -3.53 -7.18
N ALA A 8 -2.10 -3.98 -7.72
CA ALA A 8 -2.87 -3.21 -8.70
C ALA A 8 -3.35 -1.86 -8.13
N GLU A 9 -3.86 -1.86 -6.90
CA GLU A 9 -4.33 -0.65 -6.23
C GLU A 9 -3.16 0.29 -5.86
N PHE A 10 -2.02 -0.25 -5.41
CA PHE A 10 -0.83 0.57 -5.15
C PHE A 10 -0.29 1.22 -6.43
N LEU A 11 -0.25 0.49 -7.55
CA LEU A 11 0.10 1.06 -8.85
C LEU A 11 -0.91 2.14 -9.28
N HIS A 12 -2.20 1.94 -9.02
CA HIS A 12 -3.23 2.95 -9.30
C HIS A 12 -3.01 4.22 -8.47
N ALA A 13 -2.87 4.07 -7.15
CA ALA A 13 -2.63 5.16 -6.22
C ALA A 13 -1.33 5.92 -6.54
N SER A 14 -0.27 5.22 -6.95
CA SER A 14 1.02 5.82 -7.31
C SER A 14 0.96 6.78 -8.49
N ARG A 15 -0.08 6.68 -9.34
CA ARG A 15 -0.32 7.64 -10.43
C ARG A 15 -1.02 8.91 -9.98
N LEU A 16 -1.61 8.91 -8.79
CA LEU A 16 -2.51 9.96 -8.30
C LEU A 16 -1.96 10.69 -7.06
N ILE A 17 -1.21 9.98 -6.22
CA ILE A 17 -0.72 10.45 -4.93
C ILE A 17 0.80 10.26 -4.89
N PRO A 18 1.60 11.25 -4.47
CA PRO A 18 3.05 11.10 -4.34
C PRO A 18 3.43 9.89 -3.46
N GLY A 19 4.21 8.97 -4.00
CA GLY A 19 4.59 7.72 -3.31
C GLY A 19 3.44 6.72 -3.14
N GLY A 20 2.30 6.94 -3.80
CA GLY A 20 1.12 6.06 -3.74
C GLY A 20 0.38 6.06 -2.41
N VAL A 21 0.68 6.99 -1.50
CA VAL A 21 0.16 6.99 -0.13
C VAL A 21 -0.06 8.39 0.44
N ASN A 22 -1.04 8.53 1.34
CA ASN A 22 -1.35 9.80 2.02
C ASN A 22 -0.42 10.12 3.22
N SER A 23 0.59 9.29 3.49
CA SER A 23 1.63 9.56 4.51
C SER A 23 2.87 8.71 4.22
N PRO A 24 4.10 9.27 4.24
CA PRO A 24 5.31 8.56 3.81
C PRO A 24 5.56 7.21 4.49
N ALA A 25 5.21 7.08 5.77
CA ALA A 25 5.38 5.84 6.53
C ALA A 25 4.65 4.64 5.89
N ARG A 26 3.54 4.89 5.17
CA ARG A 26 2.74 3.86 4.53
C ARG A 26 3.36 3.31 3.25
N ALA A 27 4.34 3.98 2.65
CA ALA A 27 4.98 3.55 1.40
C ALA A 27 5.95 2.37 1.58
N PHE A 28 6.17 1.93 2.83
CA PHE A 28 7.05 0.82 3.18
C PHE A 28 8.54 1.01 2.77
N GLY A 29 8.96 2.24 2.45
CA GLY A 29 10.33 2.53 2.00
C GLY A 29 11.44 2.13 2.99
N GLY A 30 11.16 2.13 4.30
CA GLY A 30 12.12 1.70 5.33
C GLY A 30 12.24 0.19 5.54
N VAL A 31 11.28 -0.59 5.03
CA VAL A 31 11.20 -2.06 5.22
C VAL A 31 11.25 -2.84 3.91
N GLY A 32 11.09 -2.16 2.76
CA GLY A 32 11.03 -2.76 1.45
C GLY A 32 9.68 -3.44 1.14
N GLY A 33 9.48 -3.77 -0.13
CA GLY A 33 8.24 -4.34 -0.62
C GLY A 33 7.14 -3.31 -0.88
N GLU A 34 5.93 -3.80 -1.14
CA GLU A 34 4.77 -2.96 -1.42
C GLU A 34 3.80 -2.91 -0.22
N PRO A 35 3.11 -1.78 -0.03
CA PRO A 35 2.11 -1.66 1.03
C PRO A 35 0.95 -2.64 0.87
N LEU A 36 0.35 -3.01 2.00
CA LEU A 36 -0.91 -3.74 2.03
C LEU A 36 -2.10 -2.79 1.91
N ILE A 37 -3.03 -3.13 1.02
CA ILE A 37 -4.36 -2.52 1.03
C ILE A 37 -5.22 -3.30 2.02
N MET A 38 -5.65 -2.62 3.08
CA MET A 38 -6.51 -3.19 4.12
C MET A 38 -7.93 -2.65 3.95
N ASP A 39 -8.90 -3.56 3.90
CA ASP A 39 -10.32 -3.22 3.77
C ASP A 39 -10.98 -2.95 5.14
N ARG A 40 -10.70 -3.83 6.13
CA ARG A 40 -11.23 -3.73 7.49
C ARG A 40 -10.27 -4.31 8.53
N GLY A 41 -10.49 -3.96 9.79
CA GLY A 41 -9.88 -4.59 10.96
C GLY A 41 -10.88 -4.65 12.11
N GLU A 42 -10.84 -5.71 12.91
CA GLU A 42 -11.69 -5.91 14.09
C GLU A 42 -10.86 -6.55 15.20
N GLY A 43 -10.82 -5.92 16.37
CA GLY A 43 -10.13 -6.44 17.56
C GLY A 43 -8.66 -6.81 17.32
N ALA A 44 -8.11 -7.52 18.31
CA ALA A 44 -6.84 -8.23 18.22
C ALA A 44 -7.06 -9.67 18.67
#